data_AF-A0A2M7H9I6-F1
#
_entry.id   AF-A0A2M7H9I6-F1
#
_cell.length_a   1.000
_cell.length_b   1.000
_cell.length_c   1.000
_cell.angle_alpha   90.00
_cell.angle_beta   90.00
_cell.angle_gamma   90.00
#
_symmetry.space_group_name_H-M   'P 1'
#
loop_
_entity.id
_entity.type
_entity.pdbx_description
1 polymer ?
#
loop_
_entity_poly.entity_id
_entity_poly.type
_entity_poly.pdbx_seq_one_letter_code
_entity_poly.pdbx_strand_id
1 'polypeptide(L)'
;MLISLSVVGMLEARLISKPMPHAFYPLSWRAAWLPLLASIMFQRAVIFSLPRYAHPGLHAAAARLAGHVLLCALGFLLYAWSLGHPAAMGLPPLHHWWAKVLMFFNLCMLFLHLLPLPGMLFGEWVLPRLARRWTSFAILLKPSASGVILWLWVLLAASPLPDAILGAYGIFPVYAQMATWAVVFLR
;
A
#
# COMPACT_ATOMS: atom_id res chain seq x y z
N MET A 1 6.54 2.01 5.98
CA MET A 1 5.80 2.63 4.85
C MET A 1 6.69 3.46 3.92
N LEU A 2 7.34 4.53 4.40
CA LEU A 2 8.18 5.42 3.58
C LEU A 2 9.33 4.68 2.85
N ILE A 3 10.04 3.80 3.57
CA ILE A 3 11.13 3.00 3.01
C ILE A 3 10.62 2.08 1.89
N SER A 4 9.45 1.45 2.06
CA SER A 4 8.85 0.59 1.04
C SER A 4 8.53 1.38 -0.23
N LEU A 5 7.95 2.57 -0.11
CA LEU A 5 7.61 3.43 -1.25
C LEU A 5 8.86 3.90 -2.01
N SER A 6 9.94 4.24 -1.30
CA SER A 6 11.22 4.61 -1.90
C SER A 6 11.90 3.42 -2.59
N VAL A 7 11.95 2.25 -1.94
CA VAL A 7 12.55 1.04 -2.52
C VAL A 7 11.80 0.59 -3.76
N VAL A 8 10.46 0.58 -3.71
CA VAL A 8 9.64 0.23 -4.89
C VAL A 8 9.80 1.26 -6.00
N GLY A 9 9.85 2.56 -5.68
CA GLY A 9 10.10 3.61 -6.67
C GLY A 9 11.49 3.49 -7.34
N MET A 10 12.52 3.13 -6.57
CA MET A 10 13.85 2.85 -7.11
C MET A 10 13.88 1.61 -8.00
N LEU A 11 13.20 0.54 -7.58
CA LEU A 11 13.08 -0.70 -8.36
C LEU A 11 12.30 -0.46 -9.66
N GLU A 12 11.22 0.31 -9.60
CA GLU A 12 10.46 0.78 -10.77
C GLU A 12 11.36 1.57 -11.73
N ALA A 13 12.09 2.58 -11.24
CA ALA A 13 12.97 3.41 -12.06
C ALA A 13 14.06 2.59 -12.76
N ARG A 14 14.64 1.59 -12.06
CA ARG A 14 15.63 0.68 -12.65
C ARG A 14 15.01 -0.24 -13.71
N LEU A 15 13.88 -0.87 -13.42
CA LEU A 15 13.25 -1.82 -14.37
C LEU A 15 12.72 -1.14 -15.63
N ILE A 16 12.26 0.12 -15.53
CA ILE A 16 11.75 0.88 -16.67
C ILE A 16 12.88 1.65 -17.38
N SER A 17 14.09 1.69 -16.80
CA SER A 17 15.21 2.49 -17.30
C SER A 17 14.84 3.96 -17.51
N LYS A 18 13.96 4.49 -16.64
CA LYS A 18 13.55 5.90 -16.66
C LYS A 18 13.92 6.56 -15.33
N PRO A 19 14.59 7.72 -15.36
CA PRO A 19 14.98 8.41 -14.14
C PRO A 19 13.74 8.91 -13.41
N MET A 20 13.69 8.66 -12.10
CA MET A 20 12.65 9.22 -11.25
C MET A 20 12.92 10.73 -11.05
N PRO A 21 11.89 11.60 -11.09
CA PRO A 21 12.12 13.06 -11.00
C PRO A 21 12.87 13.49 -9.74
N HIS A 22 12.58 12.86 -8.59
CA HIS A 22 13.36 12.93 -7.37
C HIS A 22 13.02 11.76 -6.43
N ALA A 23 13.90 11.43 -5.48
CA ALA A 23 13.77 10.27 -4.57
C ALA A 23 12.46 10.25 -3.75
N PHE A 24 11.89 11.43 -3.50
CA PHE A 24 10.65 11.62 -2.73
C PHE A 24 9.44 11.99 -3.61
N TYR A 25 9.49 11.73 -4.92
CA TYR A 25 8.43 12.14 -5.85
C TYR A 25 7.02 11.62 -5.49
N PRO A 26 6.86 10.34 -5.07
CA PRO A 26 5.57 9.87 -4.59
C PRO A 26 5.08 10.61 -3.33
N LEU A 27 6.01 11.15 -2.54
CA LEU A 27 5.76 11.82 -1.27
C LEU A 27 5.60 13.34 -1.39
N SER A 28 5.91 13.97 -2.53
CA SER A 28 5.76 15.43 -2.66
C SER A 28 4.33 15.88 -2.97
N TRP A 29 3.37 14.95 -3.09
CA TRP A 29 2.02 15.26 -3.56
C TRP A 29 1.05 15.58 -2.43
N ARG A 30 0.41 16.76 -2.50
CA ARG A 30 -0.63 17.17 -1.53
C ARG A 30 -1.80 16.18 -1.44
N ALA A 31 -2.18 15.56 -2.56
CA ALA A 31 -3.27 14.57 -2.56
C ALA A 31 -2.87 13.22 -1.92
N ALA A 32 -1.57 12.97 -1.73
CA ALA A 32 -1.12 11.86 -0.91
C ALA A 32 -1.27 12.18 0.59
N TRP A 33 -0.96 13.41 1.01
CA TRP A 33 -0.95 13.79 2.42
C TRP A 33 -2.32 14.14 2.99
N LEU A 34 -3.20 14.81 2.24
CA LEU A 34 -4.46 15.31 2.81
C LEU A 34 -5.42 14.19 3.24
N PRO A 35 -5.71 13.16 2.42
CA PRO A 35 -6.53 12.03 2.87
C PRO A 35 -5.87 11.26 4.02
N LEU A 36 -4.54 11.09 3.99
CA LEU A 36 -3.78 10.47 5.06
C LEU A 36 -3.94 11.22 6.39
N LEU A 37 -3.77 12.54 6.37
CA LEU A 37 -3.95 13.39 7.56
C LEU A 37 -5.40 13.34 8.05
N ALA A 38 -6.39 13.32 7.15
CA ALA A 38 -7.78 13.15 7.54
C ALA A 38 -8.00 11.80 8.25
N SER A 39 -7.54 10.69 7.69
CA SER A 39 -7.64 9.38 8.35
C SER A 39 -7.00 9.36 9.73
N ILE A 40 -5.86 10.04 9.91
CA ILE A 40 -5.19 10.16 11.23
C ILE A 40 -6.02 11.01 12.20
N MET A 41 -6.45 12.20 11.79
CA MET A 41 -7.20 13.14 12.63
C MET A 41 -8.54 12.57 13.09
N PHE A 42 -9.22 11.82 12.21
CA PHE A 42 -10.47 11.15 12.54
C PHE A 42 -10.27 9.75 13.13
N GLN A 43 -9.03 9.34 13.43
CA GLN A 43 -8.68 8.06 14.06
C GLN A 43 -9.28 6.85 13.32
N ARG A 44 -9.17 6.84 11.98
CA ARG A 44 -9.67 5.74 11.15
C ARG A 44 -8.73 4.54 11.21
N ALA A 45 -9.32 3.35 11.16
CA ALA A 45 -8.56 2.09 11.17
C ALA A 45 -7.90 1.83 9.80
N VAL A 46 -8.58 2.21 8.71
CA VAL A 46 -8.10 2.12 7.34
C VAL A 46 -7.56 3.47 6.94
N ILE A 47 -6.23 3.54 6.84
CA ILE A 47 -5.52 4.73 6.38
C ILE A 47 -5.23 4.55 4.89
N PHE A 48 -5.67 5.49 4.06
CA PHE A 48 -5.38 5.48 2.63
C PHE A 48 -4.97 6.86 2.12
N SER A 49 -4.20 6.84 1.05
CA SER A 49 -3.73 8.03 0.35
C SER A 49 -3.85 7.84 -1.15
N LEU A 50 -3.99 8.94 -1.88
CA LEU A 50 -3.97 8.88 -3.33
C LEU A 50 -2.54 8.68 -3.82
N PRO A 51 -2.27 7.65 -4.63
CA PRO A 51 -0.92 7.37 -5.10
C PRO A 51 -0.51 8.35 -6.21
N ARG A 52 0.71 8.90 -6.10
CA ARG A 52 1.40 9.58 -7.21
C ARG A 52 2.46 8.66 -7.78
N TYR A 53 2.15 8.06 -8.92
CA TYR A 53 3.07 7.16 -9.61
C TYR A 53 4.20 7.97 -10.25
N ALA A 54 5.44 7.45 -10.21
CA ALA A 54 6.57 8.04 -10.91
C ALA A 54 6.40 7.88 -12.44
N HIS A 55 6.04 6.68 -12.87
CA HIS A 55 5.77 6.40 -14.28
C HIS A 55 4.38 5.75 -14.46
N PRO A 56 3.56 6.26 -15.41
CA PRO A 56 2.32 5.60 -15.79
C PRO A 56 2.58 4.38 -16.69
N GLY A 57 1.58 3.52 -16.82
CA GLY A 57 1.56 2.41 -17.78
C GLY A 57 1.73 1.02 -17.16
N LEU A 58 1.36 0.00 -17.93
CA LEU A 58 1.26 -1.39 -17.48
C LEU A 58 2.58 -1.95 -16.97
N HIS A 59 3.69 -1.70 -17.67
CA HIS A 59 5.02 -2.17 -17.24
C HIS A 59 5.43 -1.56 -15.90
N ALA A 60 5.10 -0.28 -15.68
CA ALA A 60 5.36 0.39 -14.42
C ALA A 60 4.51 -0.17 -13.29
N ALA A 61 3.23 -0.40 -13.55
CA ALA A 61 2.32 -1.02 -12.60
C ALA A 61 2.76 -2.45 -12.23
N ALA A 62 3.20 -3.24 -13.22
CA ALA A 62 3.72 -4.59 -13.00
C ALA A 62 5.02 -4.57 -12.17
N ALA A 63 5.95 -3.66 -12.46
CA ALA A 63 7.17 -3.48 -11.68
C ALA A 63 6.86 -3.10 -10.22
N ARG A 64 5.90 -2.19 -9.99
CA ARG A 64 5.43 -1.84 -8.65
C ARG A 64 4.79 -3.01 -7.93
N LEU A 65 3.94 -3.78 -8.62
CA LEU A 65 3.31 -4.98 -8.06
C LEU A 65 4.38 -5.99 -7.66
N ALA A 66 5.31 -6.31 -8.56
CA ALA A 66 6.40 -7.24 -8.28
C ALA A 66 7.26 -6.80 -7.10
N GLY A 67 7.61 -5.51 -7.03
CA GLY A 67 8.37 -4.94 -5.91
C GLY A 67 7.65 -5.10 -4.57
N HIS A 68 6.35 -4.83 -4.51
CA HIS A 68 5.57 -5.03 -3.30
C HIS A 68 5.42 -6.51 -2.95
N VAL A 69 5.13 -7.40 -3.93
CA VAL A 69 5.08 -8.86 -3.68
C VAL A 69 6.40 -9.36 -3.09
N LEU A 70 7.53 -8.91 -3.62
CA LEU A 70 8.85 -9.31 -3.13
C LEU A 70 9.10 -8.85 -1.70
N LEU A 71 8.85 -7.57 -1.40
CA LEU A 71 8.96 -7.05 -0.04
C LEU A 71 8.01 -7.75 0.93
N CYS A 72 6.89 -8.25 0.41
CA CYS A 72 5.88 -8.97 1.17
C CYS A 72 6.33 -10.36 1.55
N ALA A 73 6.85 -11.10 0.58
CA ALA A 73 7.46 -12.39 0.81
C ALA A 73 8.63 -12.26 1.81
N LEU A 74 9.50 -11.26 1.64
CA LEU A 74 10.61 -11.00 2.56
C LEU A 74 10.12 -10.67 3.97
N GLY A 75 9.14 -9.78 4.11
CA GLY A 75 8.54 -9.46 5.41
C GLY A 75 7.91 -10.69 6.07
N PHE A 76 7.24 -11.54 5.28
CA PHE A 76 6.58 -12.73 5.78
C PHE A 76 7.60 -13.76 6.29
N LEU A 77 8.66 -13.98 5.50
CA LEU A 77 9.76 -14.87 5.89
C LEU A 77 10.47 -14.38 7.15
N LEU A 78 10.76 -13.08 7.24
CA LEU A 78 11.32 -12.49 8.45
C LEU A 78 10.39 -12.67 9.65
N TYR A 79 9.07 -12.51 9.46
CA TYR A 79 8.05 -12.74 10.48
C TYR A 79 8.01 -14.19 10.95
N ALA A 80 7.89 -15.15 10.04
CA ALA A 80 7.96 -16.56 10.37
C ALA A 80 9.27 -16.89 11.11
N TRP A 81 10.41 -16.42 10.60
CA TRP A 81 11.72 -16.62 11.24
C TRP A 81 11.77 -16.04 12.67
N SER A 82 11.21 -14.85 12.89
CA SER A 82 11.17 -14.23 14.22
C SER A 82 10.29 -14.99 15.22
N LEU A 83 9.23 -15.63 14.75
CA LEU A 83 8.34 -16.44 15.59
C LEU A 83 9.04 -17.70 16.09
N GLY A 84 9.96 -18.27 15.30
CA GLY A 84 10.73 -19.46 15.67
C GLY A 84 11.83 -19.22 16.72
N HIS A 85 12.15 -17.97 17.07
CA HIS A 85 13.18 -17.66 18.05
C HIS A 85 12.57 -17.34 19.43
N PRO A 86 13.05 -17.99 20.51
CA PRO A 86 12.69 -17.62 21.87
C PRO A 86 13.21 -16.22 22.20
N ALA A 87 12.55 -15.54 23.14
CA ALA A 87 13.04 -14.26 23.63
C ALA A 87 14.46 -14.42 24.19
N ALA A 88 15.38 -13.52 23.82
CA ALA A 88 16.70 -13.50 24.42
C ALA A 88 16.56 -13.31 25.94
N MET A 89 17.10 -14.27 26.71
CA MET A 89 17.02 -14.22 28.16
C MET A 89 17.64 -12.93 28.70
N GLY A 90 16.88 -12.19 29.52
CA GLY A 90 17.35 -10.97 30.18
C GLY A 90 16.88 -9.64 29.57
N LEU A 91 16.24 -9.65 28.39
CA LEU A 91 15.57 -8.45 27.86
C LEU A 91 14.09 -8.42 28.28
N PRO A 92 13.52 -7.24 28.58
CA PRO A 92 12.09 -7.14 28.89
C PRO A 92 11.28 -7.64 27.69
N PRO A 93 10.27 -8.51 27.92
CA PRO A 93 9.50 -9.15 26.84
C PRO A 93 8.78 -8.15 25.92
N LEU A 94 8.60 -6.91 26.39
CA LEU A 94 8.04 -5.79 25.63
C LEU A 94 8.79 -5.48 24.34
N HIS A 95 10.13 -5.47 24.33
CA HIS A 95 10.88 -5.14 23.10
C HIS A 95 10.78 -6.23 22.05
N HIS A 96 10.76 -7.50 22.47
CA HIS A 96 10.60 -8.64 21.57
C HIS A 96 9.16 -8.75 21.04
N TRP A 97 8.17 -8.46 21.90
CA TRP A 97 6.77 -8.37 21.52
C TRP A 97 6.54 -7.22 20.53
N TRP A 98 7.03 -6.01 20.81
CA TRP A 98 6.95 -4.88 19.89
C TRP A 98 7.69 -5.13 18.59
N ALA A 99 8.83 -5.82 18.57
CA ALA A 99 9.50 -6.18 17.32
C ALA A 99 8.62 -7.12 16.47
N LYS A 100 8.00 -8.14 17.07
CA LYS A 100 7.07 -9.06 16.38
C LYS A 100 5.80 -8.33 15.92
N VAL A 101 5.24 -7.44 16.74
CA VAL A 101 4.05 -6.63 16.43
C VAL A 101 4.35 -5.59 15.37
N LEU A 102 5.49 -4.89 15.43
CA LEU A 102 5.90 -3.91 14.42
C LEU A 102 6.24 -4.59 13.09
N MET A 103 6.79 -5.80 13.13
CA MET A 103 7.09 -6.55 11.91
C MET A 103 5.81 -7.15 11.30
N PHE A 104 4.88 -7.63 12.12
CA PHE A 104 3.52 -7.98 11.69
C PHE A 104 2.79 -6.76 11.14
N PHE A 105 2.83 -5.63 11.84
CA PHE A 105 2.23 -4.37 11.38
C PHE A 105 2.85 -3.89 10.07
N ASN A 106 4.17 -4.01 9.89
CA ASN A 106 4.84 -3.68 8.63
C ASN A 106 4.45 -4.65 7.51
N LEU A 107 4.33 -5.95 7.79
CA LEU A 107 3.81 -6.94 6.84
C LEU A 107 2.39 -6.60 6.42
N CYS A 108 1.55 -6.27 7.41
CA CYS A 108 0.16 -5.91 7.24
C CYS A 108 0.00 -4.64 6.40
N MET A 109 0.75 -3.60 6.74
CA MET A 109 0.83 -2.37 5.96
C MET A 109 1.30 -2.63 4.54
N LEU A 110 2.21 -3.59 4.33
CA LEU A 110 2.68 -3.93 2.99
C LEU A 110 1.63 -4.71 2.17
N PHE A 111 0.80 -5.54 2.80
CA PHE A 111 -0.38 -6.15 2.17
C PHE A 111 -1.47 -5.13 1.84
N LEU A 112 -1.66 -4.10 2.67
CA LEU A 112 -2.53 -2.97 2.34
C LEU A 112 -2.03 -2.23 1.09
N HIS A 113 -0.73 -2.27 0.79
CA HIS A 113 -0.21 -1.75 -0.48
C HIS A 113 -0.42 -2.74 -1.62
N LEU A 114 -0.46 -4.05 -1.36
CA LEU A 114 -0.79 -5.07 -2.37
C LEU A 114 -2.26 -5.02 -2.79
N LEU A 115 -3.20 -4.81 -1.88
CA LEU A 115 -4.64 -4.78 -2.20
C LEU A 115 -5.01 -3.87 -3.39
N PRO A 116 -4.54 -2.61 -3.46
CA PRO A 116 -4.86 -1.72 -4.56
C PRO A 116 -4.07 -1.99 -5.84
N LEU A 117 -2.95 -2.74 -5.79
CA LEU A 117 -2.06 -2.90 -6.94
C LEU A 117 -2.66 -3.75 -8.09
N PRO A 118 -3.36 -4.88 -7.85
CA PRO A 118 -4.13 -5.56 -8.89
C PRO A 118 -5.16 -4.64 -9.54
N GLY A 119 -5.84 -3.82 -8.74
CA GLY A 119 -6.78 -2.81 -9.23
C GLY A 119 -6.10 -1.74 -10.09
N MET A 120 -4.91 -1.28 -9.69
CA MET A 120 -4.11 -0.34 -10.48
C MET A 120 -3.59 -0.96 -11.78
N LEU A 121 -3.14 -2.22 -11.74
CA LEU A 121 -2.66 -2.94 -12.92
C LEU A 121 -3.80 -3.21 -13.91
N PHE A 122 -4.97 -3.62 -13.39
CA PHE A 122 -6.19 -3.75 -14.17
C PHE A 122 -6.64 -2.40 -14.74
N GLY A 123 -6.59 -1.34 -13.94
CA GLY A 123 -6.86 0.03 -14.36
C GLY A 123 -5.96 0.44 -15.53
N GLU A 124 -4.64 0.31 -15.40
CA GLU A 124 -3.68 0.62 -16.47
C GLU A 124 -3.84 -0.28 -17.71
N TRP A 125 -4.43 -1.48 -17.57
CA TRP A 125 -4.74 -2.37 -18.68
C TRP A 125 -6.05 -2.01 -19.39
N VAL A 126 -7.08 -1.65 -18.63
CA VAL A 126 -8.44 -1.39 -19.14
C VAL A 126 -8.63 0.06 -19.54
N LEU A 127 -8.17 1.02 -18.74
CA LEU A 127 -8.37 2.45 -18.95
C LEU A 127 -7.90 2.93 -20.33
N PRO A 128 -6.72 2.54 -20.85
CA PRO A 128 -6.31 2.98 -22.20
C PRO A 128 -7.18 2.41 -23.32
N ARG A 129 -7.91 1.31 -23.08
CA ARG A 129 -8.85 0.71 -24.03
C ARG A 129 -10.25 1.31 -23.89
N LEU A 130 -10.68 1.57 -22.66
CA LEU A 130 -11.98 2.14 -22.35
C LEU A 130 -12.04 3.64 -22.65
N ALA A 131 -11.01 4.40 -22.28
CA ALA A 131 -10.89 5.84 -22.54
C ALA A 131 -10.82 6.15 -24.05
N ARG A 132 -10.28 5.22 -24.85
CA ARG A 132 -10.31 5.32 -26.32
C ARG A 132 -11.71 5.22 -26.89
N ARG A 133 -12.63 4.58 -26.15
CA ARG A 133 -14.01 4.32 -26.54
C ARG A 133 -14.96 5.37 -25.93
N TRP A 134 -14.68 5.86 -24.73
CA TRP A 134 -15.54 6.74 -23.93
C TRP A 134 -14.75 7.97 -23.44
N THR A 135 -14.70 9.01 -24.26
CA THR A 135 -13.94 10.26 -24.03
C THR A 135 -14.36 11.03 -22.77
N SER A 136 -15.63 10.94 -22.34
CA SER A 136 -16.14 11.66 -21.16
C SER A 136 -15.61 11.12 -19.83
N PHE A 137 -15.31 9.82 -19.73
CA PHE A 137 -14.73 9.23 -18.51
C PHE A 137 -13.25 9.60 -18.34
N ALA A 138 -12.53 9.89 -19.42
CA ALA A 138 -11.12 10.27 -19.37
C ALA A 138 -10.86 11.57 -18.59
N ILE A 139 -11.88 12.42 -18.41
CA ILE A 139 -11.78 13.68 -17.64
C ILE A 139 -11.75 13.41 -16.13
N LEU A 140 -12.53 12.43 -15.64
CA LEU A 140 -12.56 12.03 -14.22
C LEU A 140 -11.29 11.31 -13.78
N LEU A 141 -10.55 10.74 -14.74
CA LEU A 141 -9.37 9.91 -14.52
C LEU A 141 -8.05 10.67 -14.68
N LYS A 142 -8.08 11.96 -15.06
CA LYS A 142 -6.87 12.78 -15.08
C LYS A 142 -6.43 13.03 -13.63
N PRO A 143 -5.18 12.65 -13.24
CA PRO A 143 -4.65 12.92 -11.90
C PRO A 143 -4.46 14.41 -11.59
N SER A 144 -4.69 15.29 -12.57
CA SER A 144 -4.77 16.74 -12.39
C SER A 144 -6.17 17.23 -11.98
N ALA A 145 -7.05 16.31 -11.60
CA ALA A 145 -8.44 16.55 -11.25
C ALA A 145 -8.59 17.65 -10.20
N SER A 146 -9.52 18.56 -10.47
CA SER A 146 -9.88 19.76 -9.73
C SER A 146 -9.90 19.60 -8.20
N GLY A 147 -9.71 20.70 -7.48
CA GLY A 147 -9.75 20.72 -6.00
C GLY A 147 -10.99 20.04 -5.40
N VAL A 148 -12.10 19.97 -6.15
CA VAL A 148 -13.32 19.26 -5.76
C VAL A 148 -13.08 17.75 -5.58
N ILE A 149 -12.39 17.09 -6.52
CA ILE A 149 -12.13 15.64 -6.43
C ILE A 149 -11.22 15.33 -5.24
N LEU A 150 -10.21 16.17 -5.01
CA LEU A 150 -9.36 16.05 -3.82
C LEU A 150 -10.18 16.13 -2.52
N TRP A 151 -11.10 17.08 -2.41
CA TRP A 151 -11.96 17.21 -1.23
C TRP A 151 -12.91 16.03 -1.05
N LEU A 152 -13.46 15.47 -2.13
CA LEU A 152 -14.26 14.24 -2.06
C LEU A 152 -13.45 13.09 -1.45
N TRP A 153 -12.19 12.91 -1.87
CA TRP A 153 -11.32 11.89 -1.30
C TRP A 153 -10.96 12.15 0.16
N VAL A 154 -10.76 13.41 0.56
CA VAL A 154 -10.54 13.79 1.96
C VAL A 154 -11.77 13.51 2.82
N LEU A 155 -12.97 13.83 2.33
CA LEU A 155 -14.23 13.54 3.03
C LEU A 155 -14.46 12.03 3.16
N LEU A 156 -14.18 11.26 2.11
CA LEU A 156 -14.25 9.81 2.16
C LEU A 156 -13.26 9.25 3.20
N ALA A 157 -12.04 9.79 3.25
CA ALA A 157 -11.00 9.40 4.20
C ALA A 157 -11.31 9.77 5.66
N ALA A 158 -12.11 10.82 5.87
CA ALA A 158 -12.63 11.19 7.18
C ALA A 158 -13.82 10.30 7.61
N SER A 159 -14.53 9.70 6.66
CA SER A 159 -15.72 8.88 6.94
C SER A 159 -15.34 7.49 7.51
N PRO A 160 -16.23 6.84 8.29
CA PRO A 160 -16.04 5.46 8.76
C PRO A 160 -16.35 4.40 7.68
N LEU A 161 -16.86 4.81 6.52
CA LEU A 161 -17.33 3.92 5.47
C LEU A 161 -16.21 3.02 4.89
N PRO A 162 -14.97 3.52 4.65
CA PRO A 162 -13.83 2.68 4.30
C PRO A 162 -13.53 1.63 5.37
N ASP A 163 -13.59 1.98 6.65
CA ASP A 163 -13.36 1.04 7.75
C ASP A 163 -14.42 -0.07 7.75
N ALA A 164 -15.69 0.29 7.57
CA ALA A 164 -16.79 -0.66 7.56
C ALA A 164 -16.74 -1.63 6.37
N ILE A 165 -16.39 -1.12 5.18
CA ILE A 165 -16.40 -1.93 3.95
C ILE A 165 -15.06 -2.66 3.78
N LEU A 166 -13.96 -1.92 3.70
CA LEU A 166 -12.64 -2.52 3.44
C LEU A 166 -12.12 -3.25 4.66
N GLY A 167 -12.33 -2.71 5.87
CA GLY A 167 -11.93 -3.37 7.11
C GLY A 167 -12.59 -4.73 7.24
N ALA A 168 -13.93 -4.77 7.22
CA ALA A 168 -14.69 -5.99 7.48
C ALA A 168 -14.50 -7.08 6.43
N TYR A 169 -14.53 -6.71 5.14
CA TYR A 169 -14.58 -7.71 4.05
C TYR A 169 -13.24 -7.95 3.36
N GLY A 170 -12.30 -7.01 3.43
CA GLY A 170 -11.01 -7.13 2.76
C GLY A 170 -9.87 -7.38 3.75
N ILE A 171 -9.68 -6.43 4.66
CA ILE A 171 -8.45 -6.29 5.43
C ILE A 171 -8.40 -7.31 6.57
N PHE A 172 -9.41 -7.37 7.45
CA PHE A 172 -9.41 -8.28 8.60
C PHE A 172 -9.40 -9.77 8.21
N PRO A 173 -10.17 -10.24 7.21
CA PRO A 173 -10.15 -11.64 6.82
C PRO A 173 -8.79 -12.10 6.29
N VAL A 174 -8.14 -11.26 5.48
CA VAL A 174 -6.80 -11.56 4.93
C VAL A 174 -5.77 -11.64 6.07
N TYR A 175 -5.80 -10.70 7.02
CA TYR A 175 -4.91 -10.76 8.19
C TYR A 175 -5.10 -12.02 9.03
N ALA A 176 -6.35 -12.41 9.29
CA ALA A 176 -6.64 -13.62 10.05
C ALA A 176 -6.08 -14.88 9.35
N GLN A 177 -6.27 -14.99 8.04
CA GLN A 177 -5.73 -16.11 7.25
C GLN A 177 -4.20 -16.15 7.29
N MET A 178 -3.55 -15.01 7.18
CA MET A 178 -2.08 -14.95 7.17
C MET A 178 -1.44 -15.26 8.51
N ALA A 179 -2.02 -14.78 9.61
CA ALA A 179 -1.59 -15.17 10.94
C ALA A 179 -1.68 -16.70 11.10
N THR A 180 -2.74 -17.30 10.56
CA THR A 180 -2.92 -18.76 10.53
C THR A 180 -1.83 -19.45 9.69
N TRP A 181 -1.55 -18.96 8.48
CA TRP A 181 -0.50 -19.53 7.61
C TRP A 181 0.90 -19.42 8.21
N ALA A 182 1.24 -18.32 8.87
CA ALA A 182 2.53 -18.15 9.52
C ALA A 182 2.74 -19.19 10.64
N VAL A 183 1.69 -19.51 11.41
CA VAL A 183 1.74 -20.55 12.44
C VAL A 183 1.86 -21.94 11.83
N VAL A 184 1.16 -22.22 10.72
CA VAL A 184 1.26 -23.50 10.02
C VAL A 184 2.64 -23.69 9.40
N PHE A 185 3.22 -22.65 8.81
CA PHE A 185 4.54 -22.71 8.16
C PHE A 185 5.69 -23.07 9.12
N LEU A 186 5.51 -22.85 10.42
CA LEU A 186 6.51 -23.14 11.45
C LEU A 186 6.38 -24.54 12.06
N ARG A 187 5.35 -25.30 11.67
CA ARG A 187 5.15 -26.70 12.05
C ARG A 187 5.64 -27.62 10.95
#